data_AF-A0A953YJE7-F1
#
_entry.id   AF-A0A953YJE7-F1
#
_cell.length_a   1.000
_cell.length_b   1.000
_cell.length_c   1.000
_cell.angle_alpha   90.00
_cell.angle_beta   90.00
_cell.angle_gamma   90.00
#
_symmetry.space_group_name_H-M   'P 1'
#
loop_
_entity.id
_entity.type
_entity.pdbx_description
1 polymer ?
#
loop_
_entity_poly.entity_id
_entity_poly.type
_entity_poly.pdbx_seq_one_letter_code
_entity_poly.pdbx_strand_id
1 'polypeptide(L)'
;IRRPDALPGDDISAGDPPWKKADLRIDGFSFEMPSTSHFTIVDNAGNIASMTTSIENAFGSRQMAAGFLLNNQLTDFSFRPQSNGANVANRVEPGKRPRSSMSPTIVLKDGKPVFALGSPGGSAIIPYVATTIIALIDWNMDMQQAISLPHLANRFGRYDIEAGTAAEALAPELEALGYEVSIRDMNSGLHGVAITADGL
;
A
#
# COMPACT_ATOMS: atom_id res chain seq x y z
N ILE A 1 -14.16 19.76 -14.07
CA ILE A 1 -14.07 20.06 -15.51
C ILE A 1 -13.41 18.83 -16.16
N ARG A 2 -14.15 18.02 -16.93
CA ARG A 2 -13.57 16.85 -17.63
C ARG A 2 -12.92 17.34 -18.93
N ARG A 3 -11.74 16.83 -19.26
CA ARG A 3 -11.10 17.12 -20.55
C ARG A 3 -11.91 16.52 -21.71
N PRO A 4 -11.82 17.07 -22.93
CA PRO A 4 -12.48 16.50 -24.11
C PRO A 4 -11.99 15.09 -24.49
N ASP A 5 -10.79 14.70 -24.03
CA ASP A 5 -10.15 13.40 -24.25
C ASP A 5 -10.31 12.43 -23.07
N ALA A 6 -10.90 12.87 -21.96
CA ALA A 6 -11.22 11.99 -20.86
C ALA A 6 -12.35 11.05 -21.30
N LEU A 7 -12.18 9.74 -21.06
CA LEU A 7 -13.25 8.78 -21.31
C LEU A 7 -14.55 9.29 -20.65
N PRO A 8 -15.66 9.35 -21.40
CA PRO A 8 -16.98 9.60 -20.85
C PRO A 8 -17.21 8.71 -19.63
N GLY A 9 -17.97 9.20 -18.64
CA GLY A 9 -18.24 8.42 -17.42
C GLY A 9 -18.89 7.07 -17.70
N ASP A 10 -19.57 6.99 -18.84
CA ASP A 10 -20.30 5.82 -19.31
C ASP A 10 -19.39 4.81 -20.05
N ASP A 11 -18.18 5.23 -20.46
CA ASP A 11 -17.18 4.41 -21.15
C ASP A 11 -16.16 3.76 -20.20
N ILE A 12 -16.24 4.05 -18.89
CA ILE A 12 -15.39 3.44 -17.88
C ILE A 12 -16.13 2.26 -17.24
N SER A 13 -15.99 1.07 -17.83
CA SER A 13 -16.46 -0.16 -17.19
C SER A 13 -15.42 -0.68 -16.19
N ALA A 14 -15.87 -1.19 -15.04
CA ALA A 14 -15.02 -2.02 -14.20
C ALA A 14 -14.47 -3.20 -15.02
N GLY A 15 -13.22 -3.60 -14.79
CA GLY A 15 -12.67 -4.77 -15.45
C GLY A 15 -13.46 -6.02 -15.08
N ASP A 16 -13.80 -6.85 -16.08
CA ASP A 16 -14.43 -8.15 -15.85
C ASP A 16 -13.33 -9.22 -15.70
N PRO A 17 -13.05 -9.70 -14.47
CA PRO A 17 -12.05 -10.72 -14.29
C PRO A 17 -12.46 -12.00 -15.02
N PRO A 18 -11.56 -12.65 -15.79
CA PRO A 18 -11.93 -13.78 -16.65
C PRO A 18 -12.34 -15.06 -15.88
N TRP A 19 -12.24 -15.07 -14.55
CA TRP A 19 -12.56 -16.24 -13.73
C TRP A 19 -14.03 -16.28 -13.33
N LYS A 20 -14.71 -17.37 -13.73
CA LYS A 20 -16.14 -17.63 -13.42
C LYS A 20 -16.41 -18.19 -12.03
N LYS A 21 -15.37 -18.51 -11.25
CA LYS A 21 -15.47 -19.08 -9.89
C LYS A 21 -14.40 -18.48 -8.99
N ALA A 22 -14.80 -18.14 -7.76
CA ALA A 22 -13.88 -17.90 -6.67
C ALA A 22 -13.56 -19.24 -6.01
N ASP A 23 -12.39 -19.80 -6.31
CA ASP A 23 -11.90 -20.95 -5.54
C ASP A 23 -11.34 -20.44 -4.21
N LEU A 24 -11.74 -21.06 -3.10
CA LEU A 24 -11.08 -20.87 -1.83
C LEU A 24 -9.65 -21.42 -1.96
N ARG A 25 -8.68 -20.50 -1.94
CA ARG A 25 -7.26 -20.80 -1.96
C ARG A 25 -6.67 -20.36 -0.64
N ILE A 26 -5.62 -21.06 -0.23
CA ILE A 26 -4.95 -20.75 1.03
C ILE A 26 -3.87 -19.70 0.82
N ASP A 27 -3.52 -19.03 1.91
CA ASP A 27 -2.42 -18.08 1.94
C ASP A 27 -1.07 -18.77 1.74
N GLY A 28 -0.17 -18.03 1.09
CA GLY A 28 1.19 -18.45 0.83
C GLY A 28 2.19 -17.65 1.65
N PHE A 29 3.43 -18.12 1.68
CA PHE A 29 4.55 -17.36 2.20
C PHE A 29 5.33 -16.71 1.05
N SER A 30 5.63 -15.42 1.15
CA SER A 30 6.48 -14.65 0.23
C SER A 30 7.64 -13.99 1.00
N PHE A 31 8.74 -13.69 0.30
CA PHE A 31 9.96 -13.11 0.87
C PHE A 31 10.06 -11.59 0.65
N GLU A 32 8.92 -10.91 0.63
CA GLU A 32 8.83 -9.46 0.41
C GLU A 32 9.72 -8.69 1.40
N MET A 33 10.59 -7.80 0.91
CA MET A 33 11.27 -6.83 1.76
C MET A 33 10.81 -5.40 1.46
N PRO A 34 10.92 -4.47 2.42
CA PRO A 34 10.46 -3.11 2.23
C PRO A 34 11.42 -2.33 1.32
N SER A 35 11.01 -2.12 0.07
CA SER A 35 11.57 -1.11 -0.81
C SER A 35 10.53 -0.79 -1.88
N THR A 36 10.29 0.48 -2.15
CA THR A 36 9.28 1.03 -3.08
C THR A 36 9.43 2.56 -3.03
N SER A 37 8.88 3.27 -4.01
CA SER A 37 8.68 4.72 -3.92
C SER A 37 7.21 5.06 -4.18
N HIS A 38 6.73 6.14 -3.57
CA HIS A 38 5.41 6.70 -3.82
C HIS A 38 5.53 8.18 -4.12
N PHE A 39 4.67 8.72 -4.97
CA PHE A 39 4.49 10.16 -5.13
C PHE A 39 3.05 10.48 -5.55
N THR A 40 2.63 11.70 -5.23
CA THR A 40 1.32 12.24 -5.62
C THR A 40 1.52 13.59 -6.32
N ILE A 41 0.77 13.82 -7.40
CA ILE A 41 0.79 15.06 -8.18
C ILE A 41 -0.65 15.55 -8.33
N VAL A 42 -0.86 16.84 -8.12
CA VAL A 42 -2.09 17.55 -8.46
C VAL A 42 -1.73 18.73 -9.35
N ASP A 43 -2.38 18.84 -10.52
CA ASP A 43 -2.14 19.96 -11.44
C ASP A 43 -3.20 21.07 -11.32
N ASN A 44 -2.96 22.20 -11.99
CA ASN A 44 -3.85 23.37 -11.96
C ASN A 44 -5.22 23.14 -12.61
N ALA A 45 -5.37 22.08 -13.40
CA ALA A 45 -6.62 21.68 -14.02
C ALA A 45 -7.41 20.70 -13.14
N GLY A 46 -6.88 20.32 -11.98
CA GLY A 46 -7.47 19.38 -11.04
C GLY A 46 -7.27 17.91 -11.42
N ASN A 47 -6.33 17.60 -12.32
CA ASN A 47 -5.93 16.21 -12.57
C ASN A 47 -5.05 15.73 -11.41
N ILE A 48 -5.24 14.47 -11.01
CA ILE A 48 -4.56 13.88 -9.87
C ILE A 48 -3.91 12.58 -10.33
N ALA A 49 -2.63 12.41 -10.00
CA ALA A 49 -1.92 11.15 -10.12
C ALA A 49 -1.39 10.73 -8.75
N SER A 50 -1.86 9.59 -8.24
CA SER A 50 -1.29 8.90 -7.07
C SER A 50 -0.59 7.65 -7.59
N MET A 51 0.74 7.60 -7.48
CA MET A 51 1.54 6.55 -8.09
C MET A 51 2.51 5.93 -7.10
N THR A 52 2.38 4.62 -6.92
CA THR A 52 3.37 3.81 -6.21
C THR A 52 4.11 2.96 -7.24
N THR A 53 5.44 3.00 -7.22
CA THR A 53 6.31 2.33 -8.21
C THR A 53 7.46 1.63 -7.52
N SER A 54 7.90 0.49 -8.08
CA SER A 54 8.92 -0.34 -7.46
C SER A 54 9.66 -1.23 -8.47
N ILE A 55 10.85 -1.68 -8.06
CA ILE A 55 11.58 -2.81 -8.65
C ILE A 55 11.64 -3.99 -7.66
N GLU A 56 10.70 -4.03 -6.73
CA GLU A 56 10.65 -4.82 -5.48
C GLU A 56 11.72 -4.35 -4.49
N ASN A 57 12.80 -5.10 -4.28
CA ASN A 57 13.80 -4.76 -3.29
C ASN A 57 14.68 -3.58 -3.72
N ALA A 58 15.44 -3.03 -2.76
CA ALA A 58 16.43 -2.01 -3.06
C ALA A 58 17.43 -2.54 -4.09
N PHE A 59 17.52 -1.85 -5.24
CA PHE A 59 18.29 -2.25 -6.42
C PHE A 59 17.77 -3.51 -7.16
N GLY A 60 16.55 -3.96 -6.86
CA GLY A 60 15.88 -5.07 -7.52
C GLY A 60 16.68 -6.37 -7.45
N SER A 61 16.87 -7.02 -8.59
CA SER A 61 17.68 -8.23 -8.70
C SER A 61 19.19 -7.97 -8.69
N ARG A 62 19.62 -6.70 -8.59
CA ARG A 62 21.00 -6.22 -8.71
C ARG A 62 21.66 -6.54 -10.06
N GLN A 63 20.85 -6.94 -11.04
CA GLN A 63 21.24 -7.11 -12.43
C GLN A 63 20.89 -5.84 -13.21
N MET A 64 21.70 -5.53 -14.22
CA MET A 64 21.46 -4.41 -15.12
C MET A 64 21.26 -4.87 -16.55
N ALA A 65 20.36 -4.20 -17.26
CA ALA A 65 20.19 -4.33 -18.69
C ALA A 65 19.96 -2.94 -19.30
N ALA A 66 20.72 -2.60 -20.35
CA ALA A 66 20.62 -1.31 -21.04
C ALA A 66 20.72 -0.07 -20.12
N GLY A 67 21.48 -0.16 -19.02
CA GLY A 67 21.63 0.92 -18.05
C GLY A 67 20.53 1.00 -16.97
N PHE A 68 19.58 0.08 -16.98
CA PHE A 68 18.50 0.00 -15.99
C PHE A 68 18.69 -1.19 -15.05
N LEU A 69 18.34 -1.01 -13.78
CA LEU A 69 18.23 -2.11 -12.84
C LEU A 69 16.99 -2.95 -13.15
N LEU A 70 17.14 -4.26 -13.12
CA LEU A 70 16.03 -5.18 -13.30
C LEU A 70 15.34 -5.44 -11.95
N ASN A 71 14.02 -5.52 -11.97
CA ASN A 71 13.25 -5.89 -10.79
C ASN A 71 13.50 -7.35 -10.39
N ASN A 72 13.17 -7.67 -9.15
CA ASN A 72 13.03 -9.04 -8.68
C ASN A 72 11.59 -9.35 -8.24
N GLN A 73 10.58 -8.71 -8.84
CA GLN A 73 9.17 -8.74 -8.42
C GLN A 73 8.56 -10.15 -8.32
N LEU A 74 9.14 -11.15 -9.00
CA LEU A 74 8.66 -12.53 -8.89
C LEU A 74 8.85 -13.13 -7.48
N THR A 75 9.64 -12.50 -6.60
CA THR A 75 9.78 -12.90 -5.18
C THR A 75 8.53 -12.62 -4.35
N ASP A 76 7.61 -11.79 -4.84
CA ASP A 76 6.30 -11.57 -4.22
C ASP A 76 5.38 -12.78 -4.37
N PHE A 77 5.65 -13.69 -5.31
CA PHE A 77 4.92 -14.96 -5.35
C PHE A 77 5.31 -15.85 -4.17
N SER A 78 4.40 -16.73 -3.81
CA SER A 78 4.75 -17.90 -3.02
C SER A 78 5.41 -18.96 -3.91
N PHE A 79 6.66 -19.28 -3.59
CA PHE A 79 7.40 -20.38 -4.22
C PHE A 79 6.95 -21.77 -3.74
N ARG A 80 6.08 -21.83 -2.73
CA ARG A 80 5.38 -23.06 -2.34
C ARG A 80 3.99 -23.07 -3.00
N PRO A 81 3.78 -23.82 -4.10
CA PRO A 81 2.56 -23.72 -4.87
C PRO A 81 1.34 -24.36 -4.18
N GLN A 82 1.59 -25.26 -3.22
CA GLN A 82 0.60 -25.97 -2.44
C GLN A 82 1.00 -26.01 -0.97
N SER A 83 0.02 -26.02 -0.09
CA SER A 83 0.19 -26.29 1.34
C SER A 83 -1.08 -26.98 1.86
N ASN A 84 -0.94 -27.91 2.81
CA ASN A 84 -2.06 -28.68 3.37
C ASN A 84 -3.01 -29.30 2.32
N GLY A 85 -2.47 -29.74 1.18
CA GLY A 85 -3.25 -30.34 0.07
C GLY A 85 -4.06 -29.36 -0.78
N ALA A 86 -3.98 -28.05 -0.50
CA ALA A 86 -4.67 -27.00 -1.26
C ALA A 86 -3.69 -26.12 -2.03
N ASN A 87 -4.16 -25.54 -3.14
CA ASN A 87 -3.38 -24.60 -3.94
C ASN A 87 -3.27 -23.24 -3.23
N VAL A 88 -2.05 -22.70 -3.20
CA VAL A 88 -1.80 -21.34 -2.72
C VAL A 88 -2.31 -20.33 -3.74
N ALA A 89 -3.00 -19.28 -3.26
CA ALA A 89 -3.60 -18.24 -4.09
C ALA A 89 -2.54 -17.52 -4.93
N ASN A 90 -1.48 -17.07 -4.26
CA ASN A 90 -0.37 -16.32 -4.84
C ASN A 90 0.80 -17.22 -5.28
N ARG A 91 0.54 -18.43 -5.77
CA ARG A 91 1.59 -19.28 -6.37
C ARG A 91 2.02 -18.76 -7.75
N VAL A 92 3.23 -19.12 -8.17
CA VAL A 92 3.79 -18.83 -9.51
C VAL A 92 2.99 -19.54 -10.60
N GLU A 93 2.56 -18.78 -11.63
CA GLU A 93 1.90 -19.32 -12.82
C GLU A 93 2.28 -18.48 -14.06
N PRO A 94 2.32 -19.06 -15.28
CA PRO A 94 2.61 -18.33 -16.51
C PRO A 94 1.63 -17.17 -16.74
N GLY A 95 2.15 -16.00 -17.10
CA GLY A 95 1.34 -14.80 -17.39
C GLY A 95 0.66 -14.17 -16.17
N LYS A 96 0.79 -14.75 -14.97
CA LYS A 96 0.22 -14.23 -13.74
C LYS A 96 1.06 -13.09 -13.18
N ARG A 97 0.39 -12.11 -12.56
CA ARG A 97 1.04 -11.02 -11.81
C ARG A 97 1.10 -11.41 -10.33
N PRO A 98 2.24 -11.19 -9.64
CA PRO A 98 2.32 -11.46 -8.21
C PRO A 98 1.44 -10.49 -7.41
N ARG A 99 0.96 -10.92 -6.25
CA ARG A 99 0.23 -10.06 -5.31
C ARG A 99 1.14 -8.92 -4.86
N SER A 100 0.60 -7.70 -4.86
CA SER A 100 1.28 -6.52 -4.32
C SER A 100 0.53 -5.97 -3.12
N SER A 101 1.24 -5.25 -2.25
CA SER A 101 0.68 -4.46 -1.16
C SER A 101 0.67 -2.96 -1.44
N MET A 102 1.07 -2.52 -2.65
CA MET A 102 1.02 -1.11 -3.03
C MET A 102 -0.41 -0.57 -3.01
N SER A 103 -0.61 0.55 -2.32
CA SER A 103 -1.93 1.17 -2.13
C SER A 103 -1.97 2.66 -2.51
N PRO A 104 -1.67 3.04 -3.77
CA PRO A 104 -1.92 4.40 -4.23
C PRO A 104 -3.41 4.70 -4.16
N THR A 105 -3.80 5.73 -3.40
CA THR A 105 -5.20 5.95 -3.02
C THR A 105 -5.61 7.39 -3.29
N ILE A 106 -6.82 7.55 -3.85
CA ILE A 106 -7.51 8.84 -3.99
C ILE A 106 -8.84 8.72 -3.25
N VAL A 107 -9.07 9.61 -2.28
CA VAL A 107 -10.28 9.65 -1.47
C VAL A 107 -11.22 10.70 -2.05
N LEU A 108 -12.49 10.33 -2.23
CA LEU A 108 -13.55 11.18 -2.76
C LEU A 108 -14.59 11.48 -1.67
N LYS A 109 -15.07 12.72 -1.63
CA LYS A 109 -16.25 13.14 -0.87
C LYS A 109 -17.24 13.77 -1.84
N ASP A 110 -18.47 13.27 -1.87
CA ASP A 110 -19.53 13.75 -2.78
C ASP A 110 -19.08 13.76 -4.25
N GLY A 111 -18.32 12.74 -4.66
CA GLY A 111 -17.78 12.60 -6.02
C GLY A 111 -16.61 13.53 -6.36
N LYS A 112 -16.10 14.30 -5.40
CA LYS A 112 -14.95 15.21 -5.57
C LYS A 112 -13.73 14.71 -4.78
N PRO A 113 -12.51 14.75 -5.34
CA PRO A 113 -11.33 14.32 -4.62
C PRO A 113 -11.03 15.28 -3.47
N VAL A 114 -10.70 14.72 -2.31
CA VAL A 114 -10.34 15.48 -1.09
C VAL A 114 -8.94 15.13 -0.60
N PHE A 115 -8.47 13.90 -0.85
CA PHE A 115 -7.11 13.47 -0.52
C PHE A 115 -6.55 12.58 -1.63
N ALA A 116 -5.25 12.65 -1.85
CA ALA A 116 -4.51 11.68 -2.64
C ALA A 116 -3.22 11.33 -1.90
N LEU A 117 -2.95 10.05 -1.69
CA LEU A 117 -1.85 9.59 -0.85
C LEU A 117 -1.42 8.16 -1.15
N GLY A 118 -0.30 7.76 -0.58
CA GLY A 118 0.23 6.41 -0.63
C GLY A 118 1.59 6.32 0.07
N SER A 119 2.13 5.12 0.17
CA SER A 119 3.39 4.86 0.86
C SER A 119 4.17 3.73 0.20
N PRO A 120 5.51 3.71 0.31
CA PRO A 120 6.34 2.51 0.21
C PRO A 120 6.37 1.72 1.54
N GLY A 121 6.97 0.53 1.54
CA GLY A 121 7.16 -0.27 2.77
C GLY A 121 6.73 -1.74 2.70
N GLY A 122 6.65 -2.33 1.50
CA GLY A 122 6.22 -3.73 1.34
C GLY A 122 4.82 -3.96 1.91
N SER A 123 4.64 -5.01 2.72
CA SER A 123 3.34 -5.27 3.34
C SER A 123 2.93 -4.27 4.42
N ALA A 124 3.82 -3.37 4.87
CA ALA A 124 3.45 -2.26 5.77
C ALA A 124 2.75 -1.10 5.04
N ILE A 125 2.75 -1.07 3.70
CA ILE A 125 2.05 -0.03 2.93
C ILE A 125 0.56 0.06 3.30
N ILE A 126 -0.10 -1.09 3.44
CA ILE A 126 -1.53 -1.18 3.72
C ILE A 126 -1.87 -0.50 5.06
N PRO A 127 -1.27 -0.87 6.20
CA PRO A 127 -1.56 -0.21 7.47
C PRO A 127 -1.14 1.27 7.47
N TYR A 128 -0.03 1.65 6.83
CA TYR A 128 0.35 3.07 6.73
C TYR A 128 -0.75 3.90 6.07
N VAL A 129 -1.19 3.48 4.87
CA VAL A 129 -2.22 4.22 4.14
C VAL A 129 -3.56 4.20 4.88
N ALA A 130 -3.96 3.05 5.45
CA ALA A 130 -5.22 2.94 6.18
C ALA A 130 -5.25 3.86 7.41
N THR A 131 -4.20 3.87 8.23
CA THR A 131 -4.12 4.71 9.42
C THR A 131 -4.12 6.19 9.04
N THR A 132 -3.40 6.59 7.99
CA THR A 132 -3.44 7.99 7.52
C THR A 132 -4.84 8.40 7.07
N ILE A 133 -5.58 7.52 6.36
CA ILE A 133 -6.97 7.81 5.97
C ILE A 133 -7.88 7.98 7.19
N ILE A 134 -7.75 7.10 8.19
CA ILE A 134 -8.51 7.19 9.45
C ILE A 134 -8.19 8.51 10.17
N ALA A 135 -6.91 8.87 10.26
CA ALA A 135 -6.48 10.11 10.91
C ALA A 135 -7.06 11.35 10.22
N LEU A 136 -7.08 11.36 8.89
CA LEU A 136 -7.65 12.45 8.08
C LEU A 136 -9.17 12.56 8.23
N ILE A 137 -9.88 11.44 8.21
CA ILE A 137 -11.35 11.41 8.15
C ILE A 137 -11.98 11.40 9.53
N ASP A 138 -11.57 10.47 10.40
CA ASP A 138 -12.22 10.21 11.67
C ASP A 138 -11.62 11.04 12.81
N TRP A 139 -10.31 11.29 12.77
CA TRP A 139 -9.63 12.11 13.79
C TRP A 139 -9.48 13.58 13.39
N ASN A 140 -9.93 13.92 12.17
CA ASN A 140 -9.97 15.28 11.64
C ASN A 140 -8.60 15.99 11.74
N MET A 141 -7.52 15.23 11.52
CA MET A 141 -6.16 15.75 11.42
C MET A 141 -5.90 16.34 10.04
N ASP A 142 -4.97 17.29 9.96
CA ASP A 142 -4.42 17.71 8.65
C ASP A 142 -3.46 16.66 8.08
N MET A 143 -3.07 16.82 6.80
CA MET A 143 -2.20 15.88 6.10
C MET A 143 -0.84 15.71 6.78
N GLN A 144 -0.25 16.79 7.28
CA GLN A 144 1.06 16.72 7.91
C GLN A 144 0.97 16.01 9.27
N GLN A 145 -0.04 16.32 10.07
CA GLN A 145 -0.32 15.64 11.33
C GLN A 145 -0.53 14.14 11.11
N ALA A 146 -1.37 13.77 10.13
CA ALA A 146 -1.66 12.37 9.83
C ALA A 146 -0.44 11.59 9.34
N ILE A 147 0.45 12.21 8.56
CA ILE A 147 1.71 11.60 8.11
C ILE A 147 2.72 11.46 9.26
N SER A 148 2.74 12.42 10.18
CA SER A 148 3.69 12.45 11.31
C SER A 148 3.28 11.54 12.48
N LEU A 149 2.14 10.85 12.40
CA LEU A 149 1.75 9.90 13.42
C LEU A 149 2.74 8.73 13.50
N PRO A 150 3.02 8.22 14.72
CA PRO A 150 3.74 6.98 14.88
C PRO A 150 3.04 5.81 14.16
N HIS A 151 3.82 4.88 13.64
CA HIS A 151 3.28 3.68 13.01
C HIS A 151 3.00 2.56 14.01
N LEU A 152 1.81 1.95 13.85
CA LEU A 152 1.35 0.79 14.60
C LEU A 152 0.70 -0.18 13.60
N ALA A 153 1.17 -1.43 13.55
CA ALA A 153 0.66 -2.40 12.57
C ALA A 153 0.67 -3.84 13.09
N ASN A 154 -0.48 -4.51 12.99
CA ASN A 154 -0.56 -5.97 13.12
C ASN A 154 -0.93 -6.58 11.77
N ARG A 155 -0.12 -7.54 11.30
CA ARG A 155 -0.30 -8.24 10.02
C ARG A 155 -0.53 -9.75 10.24
N PHE A 156 -1.47 -10.07 11.13
CA PHE A 156 -1.81 -11.44 11.56
C PHE A 156 -0.67 -12.17 12.29
N GLY A 157 0.05 -11.43 13.13
CA GLY A 157 1.19 -11.94 13.89
C GLY A 157 1.57 -10.97 15.00
N ARG A 158 2.86 -10.62 15.07
CA ARG A 158 3.34 -9.60 15.99
C ARG A 158 2.68 -8.25 15.70
N TYR A 159 2.50 -7.49 16.78
CA TYR A 159 2.09 -6.11 16.72
C TYR A 159 3.35 -5.24 16.64
N ASP A 160 3.65 -4.74 15.44
CA ASP A 160 4.79 -3.85 15.22
C ASP A 160 4.46 -2.43 15.73
N ILE A 161 5.37 -1.83 16.50
CA ILE A 161 5.32 -0.44 16.96
C ILE A 161 6.59 0.27 16.48
N GLU A 162 6.44 1.49 15.98
CA GLU A 162 7.55 2.31 15.54
C GLU A 162 8.45 2.74 16.72
N ALA A 163 9.72 2.33 16.64
CA ALA A 163 10.75 2.69 17.59
C ALA A 163 11.06 4.19 17.58
N GLY A 164 11.46 4.73 18.73
CA GLY A 164 11.81 6.13 18.92
C GLY A 164 10.62 7.08 18.98
N THR A 165 9.40 6.58 19.13
CA THR A 165 8.17 7.38 19.19
C THR A 165 7.45 7.24 20.52
N ALA A 166 6.50 8.14 20.79
CA ALA A 166 5.65 8.03 21.98
C ALA A 166 4.76 6.76 21.98
N ALA A 167 4.60 6.06 20.84
CA ALA A 167 3.79 4.85 20.75
C ALA A 167 4.41 3.65 21.47
N GLU A 168 5.71 3.66 21.76
CA GLU A 168 6.35 2.59 22.56
C GLU A 168 5.69 2.43 23.94
N ALA A 169 5.13 3.52 24.49
CA ALA A 169 4.42 3.50 25.77
C ALA A 169 3.14 2.64 25.74
N LEU A 170 2.62 2.29 24.55
CA LEU A 170 1.47 1.42 24.38
C LEU A 170 1.81 -0.07 24.47
N ALA A 171 3.09 -0.43 24.44
CA ALA A 171 3.51 -1.84 24.44
C ALA A 171 2.96 -2.64 25.63
N PRO A 172 3.03 -2.18 26.90
CA PRO A 172 2.53 -2.98 28.03
C PRO A 172 1.03 -3.23 27.97
N GLU A 173 0.24 -2.26 27.49
CA GLU A 173 -1.21 -2.40 27.35
C GLU A 173 -1.57 -3.38 26.22
N LEU A 174 -0.84 -3.33 25.10
CA LEU A 174 -1.00 -4.28 24.00
C LEU A 174 -0.60 -5.70 24.40
N GLU A 175 0.48 -5.86 25.17
CA GLU A 175 0.89 -7.15 25.73
C GLU A 175 -0.15 -7.70 26.72
N ALA A 176 -0.75 -6.84 27.55
CA ALA A 176 -1.83 -7.24 28.45
C ALA A 176 -3.10 -7.69 27.70
N LEU A 177 -3.32 -7.18 26.49
CA LEU A 177 -4.37 -7.64 25.57
C LEU A 177 -4.01 -8.95 24.84
N GLY A 178 -2.79 -9.47 25.03
CA GLY A 178 -2.33 -10.74 24.46
C GLY A 178 -1.58 -10.63 23.14
N TYR A 179 -1.22 -9.42 22.70
CA TYR A 179 -0.37 -9.25 21.51
C TYR A 179 1.10 -9.57 21.85
N GLU A 180 1.79 -10.22 20.92
CA GLU A 180 3.26 -10.22 20.92
C GLU A 180 3.75 -8.93 20.28
N VAL A 181 4.27 -8.00 21.07
CA VAL A 181 4.71 -6.69 20.59
C VAL A 181 6.13 -6.73 20.05
N SER A 182 6.39 -5.99 18.98
CA SER A 182 7.71 -5.83 18.37
C SER A 182 8.00 -4.35 18.11
N ILE A 183 8.81 -3.74 18.96
CA ILE A 183 9.30 -2.37 18.75
C ILE A 183 10.45 -2.41 17.75
N ARG A 184 10.33 -1.65 16.65
CA ARG A 184 11.29 -1.69 15.54
C ARG A 184 11.24 -0.43 14.69
N ASP A 185 12.27 -0.23 13.87
CA ASP A 185 12.23 0.80 12.84
C ASP A 185 11.11 0.52 11.83
N MET A 186 10.32 1.55 11.54
CA MET A 186 9.17 1.51 10.64
C MET A 186 9.20 2.69 9.67
N ASN A 187 10.29 2.79 8.90
CA ASN A 187 10.50 3.89 7.97
C ASN A 187 9.45 3.88 6.84
N SER A 188 8.41 4.70 7.01
CA SER A 188 7.48 4.99 5.93
C SER A 188 8.09 5.99 4.93
N GLY A 189 7.52 6.07 3.74
CA GLY A 189 7.77 7.14 2.78
C GLY A 189 6.45 7.74 2.31
N LEU A 190 5.52 7.92 3.26
CA LEU A 190 4.19 8.45 3.00
C LEU A 190 4.31 9.80 2.30
N HIS A 191 3.63 9.94 1.17
CA HIS A 191 3.36 11.24 0.57
C HIS A 191 1.85 11.38 0.37
N GLY A 192 1.36 12.59 0.57
CA GLY A 192 -0.05 12.89 0.36
C GLY A 192 -0.28 14.37 0.09
N VAL A 193 -1.41 14.64 -0.54
CA VAL A 193 -1.91 15.99 -0.84
C VAL A 193 -3.36 16.06 -0.37
N ALA A 194 -3.68 17.11 0.39
CA ALA A 194 -5.07 17.47 0.70
C ALA A 194 -5.58 18.47 -0.33
N ILE A 195 -6.84 18.34 -0.72
CA ILE A 195 -7.50 19.21 -1.70
C ILE A 195 -8.67 19.84 -0.98
N THR A 196 -8.50 21.12 -0.61
CA THR A 196 -9.47 21.87 0.19
C THR A 196 -10.22 22.89 -0.67
N ALA A 197 -11.24 23.53 -0.08
CA ALA A 197 -11.94 24.63 -0.75
C ALA A 197 -11.03 25.85 -0.99
N ASP A 198 -9.99 26.02 -0.18
CA ASP A 198 -9.06 27.15 -0.23
C ASP A 198 -7.82 26.85 -1.10
N GLY A 199 -7.69 25.63 -1.62
CA GLY A 199 -6.57 25.18 -2.44
C GLY A 199 -5.93 23.89 -1.95
N LEU A 200 -4.67 23.66 -2.34
CA LEU A 200 -3.82 22.58 -1.85
C LEU A 200 -3.17 22.95 -0.51
#